data_AF-A0A091R6F7-F1
#
_entry.id   AF-A0A091R6F7-F1
#
_cell.length_a   1.000
_cell.length_b   1.000
_cell.length_c   1.000
_cell.angle_alpha   90.00
_cell.angle_beta   90.00
_cell.angle_gamma   90.00
#
_symmetry.space_group_name_H-M   'P 1'
#
loop_
_entity.id
_entity.type
_entity.pdbx_description
1 polymer ?
#
loop_
_entity_poly.entity_id
_entity_poly.type
_entity_poly.pdbx_seq_one_letter_code
_entity_poly.pdbx_strand_id
1 'polypeptide(L)'
;FFLGAIKRKVELEWGTEDTEYLQKVHTHVEGALNELKPDIIVYNAGTDVLDGDPLGGLAVSPQGIVKRDEVVFKAARSRRIPILMVTSGGYQKRTARIIADSILNLHNLGLI
;
A
#
# COMPACT_ATOMS: atom_id res chain seq x y z
N PHE A 1 19.02 9.36 20.88
CA PHE A 1 19.27 8.81 19.53
C PHE A 1 17.97 8.85 18.75
N PHE A 2 17.73 9.92 17.98
CA PHE A 2 16.57 9.99 17.09
C PHE A 2 16.93 9.20 15.83
N LEU A 3 16.42 7.97 15.70
CA LEU A 3 16.36 7.33 14.39
C LEU A 3 15.39 8.18 13.56
N GLY A 4 15.90 8.85 12.53
CA GLY A 4 15.13 9.76 11.69
C GLY A 4 13.95 9.08 11.01
N ALA A 5 13.03 9.88 10.46
CA ALA A 5 11.92 9.36 9.65
C ALA A 5 12.44 8.63 8.39
N ILE A 6 11.71 7.60 7.95
CA ILE A 6 11.98 6.95 6.66
C ILE A 6 11.86 8.00 5.55
N LYS A 7 12.97 8.29 4.86
CA LYS A 7 13.04 9.18 3.69
C LYS A 7 13.37 8.37 2.45
N ARG A 8 12.42 7.56 1.99
CA ARG A 8 12.57 6.69 0.83
C ARG A 8 11.55 7.08 -0.22
N LYS A 9 11.98 7.92 -1.18
CA LYS A 9 11.19 8.23 -2.37
C LYS A 9 11.28 7.06 -3.34
N VAL A 10 10.14 6.65 -3.90
CA VAL A 10 10.06 5.62 -4.94
C VAL A 10 9.38 6.25 -6.14
N GLU A 11 10.09 6.39 -7.24
CA GLU A 11 9.56 6.96 -8.48
C GLU A 11 8.92 5.87 -9.34
N LEU A 12 7.81 6.23 -9.97
CA LEU A 12 7.02 5.37 -10.85
C LEU A 12 6.78 6.15 -12.14
N GLU A 13 6.81 5.44 -13.26
CA GLU A 13 6.53 6.03 -14.56
C GLU A 13 5.02 6.08 -14.81
N TRP A 14 4.61 6.96 -15.72
CA TRP A 14 3.21 7.01 -16.15
C TRP A 14 2.77 5.66 -16.71
N GLY A 15 1.60 5.19 -16.29
CA GLY A 15 1.05 3.92 -16.73
C GLY A 15 1.74 2.69 -16.14
N THR A 16 2.55 2.81 -15.07
CA THR A 16 3.08 1.63 -14.37
C THR A 16 1.94 0.69 -13.96
N GLU A 17 2.09 -0.59 -14.34
CA GLU A 17 1.12 -1.67 -14.11
C GLU A 17 1.45 -2.48 -12.85
N ASP A 18 0.58 -3.44 -12.52
CA ASP A 18 0.60 -4.25 -11.30
C ASP A 18 1.97 -4.86 -10.97
N THR A 19 2.64 -5.51 -11.93
CA THR A 19 3.88 -6.26 -11.67
C THR A 19 4.98 -5.35 -11.15
N GLU A 20 5.27 -4.25 -11.86
CA GLU A 20 6.30 -3.29 -11.46
C GLU A 20 5.89 -2.58 -10.16
N TYR A 21 4.63 -2.14 -10.07
CA TYR A 21 4.11 -1.45 -8.90
C TYR A 21 4.26 -2.29 -7.62
N LEU A 22 3.79 -3.54 -7.65
CA LEU A 22 3.84 -4.46 -6.51
C LEU A 22 5.27 -4.86 -6.16
N GLN A 23 6.15 -5.04 -7.15
CA GLN A 23 7.56 -5.32 -6.91
C GLN A 23 8.23 -4.16 -6.16
N LYS A 24 7.97 -2.91 -6.58
CA LYS A 24 8.48 -1.71 -5.90
C LYS A 24 7.92 -1.58 -4.49
N VAL A 25 6.61 -1.78 -4.30
CA VAL A 25 5.97 -1.76 -2.97
C VAL A 25 6.64 -2.76 -2.03
N HIS A 26 6.73 -4.03 -2.43
CA HIS A 26 7.33 -5.09 -1.63
C HIS A 26 8.78 -4.74 -1.24
N THR A 27 9.61 -4.42 -2.23
CA THR A 27 11.04 -4.11 -2.03
C THR A 27 11.24 -2.94 -1.07
N HIS A 28 10.44 -1.88 -1.25
CA HIS A 28 10.65 -0.67 -0.48
C HIS A 28 10.07 -0.72 0.92
N VAL A 29 8.93 -1.39 1.13
CA VAL A 29 8.35 -1.66 2.46
C VAL A 29 9.29 -2.53 3.29
N GLU A 30 9.76 -3.65 2.75
CA GLU A 30 10.68 -4.55 3.46
C GLU A 30 11.98 -3.81 3.83
N GLY A 31 12.59 -3.10 2.88
CA GLY A 31 13.82 -2.37 3.18
C GLY A 31 13.63 -1.25 4.21
N ALA A 32 12.51 -0.53 4.19
CA ALA A 32 12.25 0.51 5.18
C ALA A 32 12.06 -0.07 6.60
N LEU A 33 11.36 -1.20 6.71
CA LEU A 33 11.15 -1.89 8.00
C LEU A 33 12.36 -2.73 8.46
N ASN A 34 13.36 -2.93 7.61
CA ASN A 34 14.66 -3.50 7.99
C ASN A 34 15.62 -2.42 8.53
N GLU A 35 15.50 -1.18 8.02
CA GLU A 35 16.30 -0.04 8.49
C GLU A 35 15.78 0.53 9.82
N LEU A 36 14.47 0.53 10.03
CA LEU A 36 13.83 1.11 11.20
C LEU A 36 12.77 0.17 11.75
N LYS A 37 12.68 0.09 13.08
CA LYS A 37 11.62 -0.65 13.79
C LYS A 37 10.65 0.33 14.42
N PRO A 38 9.59 0.75 13.71
CA PRO A 38 8.65 1.73 14.23
C PRO A 38 7.73 1.09 15.28
N ASP A 39 7.26 1.90 16.23
CA ASP A 39 6.24 1.47 17.20
C ASP A 39 4.83 1.39 16.57
N ILE A 40 4.60 2.12 15.48
CA ILE A 40 3.35 2.13 14.72
C ILE A 40 3.61 2.45 13.25
N ILE A 41 2.81 1.87 12.36
CA ILE A 41 2.74 2.22 10.94
C ILE A 41 1.43 2.96 10.66
N VAL A 42 1.52 4.15 10.07
CA VAL A 42 0.36 4.83 9.47
C VAL A 42 0.44 4.62 7.96
N TYR A 43 -0.48 3.82 7.43
CA TYR A 43 -0.52 3.46 6.02
C TYR A 43 -1.58 4.28 5.28
N ASN A 44 -1.12 5.23 4.47
CA ASN A 44 -1.96 6.10 3.64
C ASN A 44 -2.37 5.38 2.35
N ALA A 45 -3.51 4.71 2.36
CA ALA A 45 -3.94 3.77 1.31
C ALA A 45 -4.86 4.45 0.28
N GLY A 46 -4.29 5.31 -0.57
CA GLY A 46 -5.02 5.89 -1.71
C GLY A 46 -5.29 4.86 -2.81
N THR A 47 -6.36 5.04 -3.57
CA THR A 47 -6.66 4.24 -4.78
C THR A 47 -6.54 5.07 -6.06
N ASP A 48 -5.93 6.25 -6.00
CA ASP A 48 -5.64 7.09 -7.16
C ASP A 48 -4.63 6.44 -8.13
N VAL A 49 -3.92 5.39 -7.68
CA VAL A 49 -3.10 4.53 -8.54
C VAL A 49 -3.91 3.64 -9.50
N LEU A 50 -5.24 3.58 -9.35
CA LEU A 50 -6.12 2.75 -10.15
C LEU A 50 -6.12 3.19 -11.62
N ASP A 51 -6.09 2.23 -12.54
CA ASP A 51 -6.19 2.49 -13.97
C ASP A 51 -7.38 3.40 -14.31
N GLY A 52 -7.12 4.45 -15.09
CA GLY A 52 -8.09 5.48 -15.48
C GLY A 52 -8.48 6.48 -14.38
N ASP A 53 -7.79 6.52 -13.24
CA ASP A 53 -7.99 7.58 -12.26
C ASP A 53 -7.50 8.93 -12.84
N PRO A 54 -8.30 10.01 -12.73
CA PRO A 54 -7.98 11.28 -13.39
C PRO A 54 -6.75 12.00 -12.82
N LEU A 55 -6.26 11.61 -11.63
CA LEU A 55 -5.19 12.33 -10.93
C LEU A 55 -3.92 11.50 -10.70
N GLY A 56 -4.00 10.17 -10.60
CA GLY A 56 -2.84 9.36 -10.24
C GLY A 56 -1.97 8.83 -11.38
N GLY A 57 -2.50 8.69 -12.61
CA GLY A 57 -1.70 8.42 -13.81
C GLY A 57 -1.01 7.05 -13.89
N LEU A 58 -1.37 6.09 -13.04
CA LEU A 58 -0.87 4.71 -13.09
C LEU A 58 -1.94 3.77 -13.70
N ALA A 59 -1.54 2.54 -14.02
CA ALA A 59 -2.39 1.51 -14.62
C ALA A 59 -2.55 0.30 -13.68
N VAL A 60 -2.66 0.54 -12.36
CA VAL A 60 -2.83 -0.55 -11.37
C VAL A 60 -4.28 -1.05 -11.41
N SER A 61 -4.45 -2.37 -11.42
CA SER A 61 -5.76 -3.00 -11.41
C SER A 61 -6.42 -2.96 -10.03
N PRO A 62 -7.74 -3.21 -9.91
CA PRO A 62 -8.40 -3.41 -8.62
C PRO A 62 -7.72 -4.50 -7.77
N GLN A 63 -7.33 -5.61 -8.39
CA GLN A 63 -6.62 -6.71 -7.73
C GLN A 63 -5.22 -6.30 -7.30
N GLY A 64 -4.53 -5.47 -8.10
CA GLY A 64 -3.25 -4.87 -7.75
C GLY A 64 -3.33 -4.04 -6.47
N ILE A 65 -4.39 -3.25 -6.28
CA ILE A 65 -4.61 -2.46 -5.06
C ILE A 65 -4.86 -3.36 -3.84
N VAL A 66 -5.72 -4.38 -3.97
CA VAL A 66 -5.96 -5.36 -2.90
C VAL A 66 -4.65 -6.07 -2.52
N LYS A 67 -3.85 -6.43 -3.51
CA LYS A 67 -2.57 -7.11 -3.29
C LYS A 67 -1.52 -6.20 -2.65
N ARG A 68 -1.49 -4.92 -3.02
CA ARG A 68 -0.63 -3.91 -2.40
C ARG A 68 -0.91 -3.83 -0.90
N ASP A 69 -2.17 -3.70 -0.53
CA ASP A 69 -2.56 -3.60 0.88
C ASP A 69 -2.19 -4.89 1.65
N GLU A 70 -2.41 -6.06 1.04
CA GLU A 70 -1.97 -7.35 1.59
C GLU A 70 -0.45 -7.39 1.86
N VAL A 71 0.38 -6.93 0.92
CA VAL A 71 1.84 -6.89 1.07
C VAL A 71 2.24 -6.04 2.28
N VAL A 72 1.65 -4.85 2.41
CA VAL A 72 1.95 -3.93 3.52
C VAL A 72 1.53 -4.53 4.86
N PHE A 73 0.32 -5.08 4.96
CA PHE A 73 -0.17 -5.69 6.20
C PHE A 73 0.61 -6.96 6.58
N LYS A 74 1.02 -7.78 5.62
CA LYS A 74 1.90 -8.94 5.88
C LYS A 74 3.25 -8.50 6.45
N ALA A 75 3.86 -7.45 5.90
CA ALA A 75 5.13 -6.92 6.37
C ALA A 75 5.05 -6.35 7.80
N ALA A 76 3.94 -5.68 8.13
CA ALA A 76 3.67 -5.20 9.49
C ALA A 76 3.42 -6.36 10.47
N ARG A 77 2.58 -7.33 10.09
CA ARG A 77 2.20 -8.50 10.90
C ARG A 77 3.40 -9.39 11.22
N SER A 78 4.26 -9.66 10.24
CA SER A 78 5.46 -10.50 10.43
C SER A 78 6.42 -9.91 11.46
N ARG A 79 6.45 -8.58 11.59
CA ARG A 79 7.28 -7.83 12.54
C ARG A 79 6.56 -7.47 13.84
N ARG A 80 5.28 -7.86 13.97
CA ARG A 80 4.40 -7.54 15.11
C ARG A 80 4.29 -6.03 15.37
N ILE A 81 4.24 -5.24 14.31
CA ILE A 81 4.09 -3.79 14.39
C ILE A 81 2.61 -3.44 14.21
N PRO A 82 1.98 -2.71 15.14
CA PRO A 82 0.64 -2.16 14.95
C PRO A 82 0.57 -1.29 13.69
N ILE A 83 -0.49 -1.47 12.91
CA ILE A 83 -0.72 -0.72 11.67
C ILE A 83 -2.11 -0.10 11.67
N LEU A 84 -2.18 1.17 11.29
CA LEU A 84 -3.42 1.90 11.05
C LEU A 84 -3.50 2.23 9.55
N MET A 85 -4.53 1.71 8.89
CA MET A 85 -4.86 2.10 7.52
C MET A 85 -5.75 3.34 7.53
N VAL A 86 -5.37 4.35 6.77
CA VAL A 86 -6.22 5.52 6.48
C VAL A 86 -6.52 5.55 4.99
N THR A 87 -7.80 5.69 4.64
CA THR A 87 -8.21 5.85 3.23
C THR A 87 -7.78 7.22 2.73
N SER A 88 -7.32 7.29 1.49
CA SER A 88 -6.80 8.54 0.90
C SER A 88 -7.44 8.83 -0.45
N GLY A 89 -6.70 9.45 -1.38
CA GLY A 89 -7.12 9.71 -2.75
C GLY A 89 -7.74 8.51 -3.47
N GLY A 90 -8.32 8.75 -4.64
CA GLY A 90 -9.13 7.78 -5.36
C GLY A 90 -10.41 8.44 -5.82
N TYR A 91 -10.46 8.78 -7.10
CA TYR A 91 -11.44 9.74 -7.63
C TYR A 91 -12.41 9.07 -8.61
N GLN A 92 -12.45 7.73 -8.60
CA GLN A 92 -13.39 6.93 -9.36
C GLN A 92 -14.53 6.42 -8.48
N LYS A 93 -15.75 6.33 -9.04
CA LYS A 93 -16.93 5.81 -8.33
C LYS A 93 -16.73 4.38 -7.77
N ARG A 94 -15.89 3.58 -8.42
CA ARG A 94 -15.62 2.19 -8.04
C ARG A 94 -14.64 2.03 -6.86
N THR A 95 -13.97 3.10 -6.43
CA THR A 95 -12.97 3.07 -5.34
C THR A 95 -13.51 2.48 -4.05
N ALA A 96 -14.73 2.86 -3.63
CA ALA A 96 -15.31 2.37 -2.38
C ALA A 96 -15.44 0.84 -2.34
N ARG A 97 -15.77 0.22 -3.48
CA ARG A 97 -15.87 -1.23 -3.59
C ARG A 97 -14.50 -1.90 -3.46
N ILE A 98 -13.47 -1.33 -4.09
CA ILE A 98 -12.10 -1.86 -4.03
C ILE A 98 -11.55 -1.80 -2.60
N ILE A 99 -11.82 -0.71 -1.87
CA ILE A 99 -11.46 -0.60 -0.45
C ILE A 99 -12.16 -1.69 0.37
N ALA A 100 -13.45 -1.92 0.15
CA ALA A 100 -14.19 -2.97 0.83
C ALA A 100 -13.62 -4.37 0.52
N ASP A 101 -13.31 -4.65 -0.75
CA ASP A 101 -12.70 -5.92 -1.17
C ASP A 101 -11.30 -6.11 -0.54
N SER A 102 -10.52 -5.03 -0.41
CA SER A 102 -9.24 -5.05 0.30
C SER A 102 -9.39 -5.40 1.78
N ILE A 103 -10.31 -4.74 2.50
CA ILE A 103 -10.58 -5.02 3.91
C ILE A 103 -11.06 -6.46 4.12
N LEU A 104 -11.96 -6.95 3.26
CA LEU A 104 -12.42 -8.34 3.30
C LEU A 104 -11.27 -9.32 3.04
N ASN A 105 -10.38 -9.03 2.09
CA ASN A 105 -9.20 -9.85 1.83
C ASN A 105 -8.27 -9.91 3.06
N LEU A 106 -7.97 -8.77 3.68
CA LEU A 106 -7.14 -8.70 4.88
C LEU A 106 -7.75 -9.50 6.03
N HIS A 107 -9.07 -9.39 6.24
CA HIS A 107 -9.78 -10.14 7.26
C HIS A 107 -9.74 -11.66 7.00
N ASN A 108 -10.03 -12.07 5.77
CA ASN A 108 -10.02 -13.50 5.38
C ASN A 108 -8.62 -14.14 5.54
N LEU A 109 -7.56 -13.35 5.40
CA LEU A 109 -6.18 -13.78 5.61
C LEU A 109 -5.74 -13.71 7.09
N GLY A 110 -6.60 -13.27 8.00
CA GLY A 110 -6.27 -13.11 9.43
C GLY A 110 -5.22 -12.02 9.70
N LEU A 111 -5.14 -11.02 8.82
CA LEU A 111 -4.23 -9.88 8.94
C LEU A 111 -4.85 -8.73 9.74
N ILE A 112 -6.18 -8.70 9.87
CA ILE A 112 -6.97 -7.80 10.73
C ILE A 112 -8.06 -8.57 11.48
#